data_AF-A0A2H9R422-F1
#
_entry.id   AF-A0A2H9R422-F1
#
_cell.length_a   1.000
_cell.length_b   1.000
_cell.length_c   1.000
_cell.angle_alpha   90.00
_cell.angle_beta   90.00
_cell.angle_gamma   90.00
#
_symmetry.space_group_name_H-M   'P 1'
#
loop_
_entity.id
_entity.type
_entity.pdbx_description
1 polymer ?
#
loop_
_entity_poly.entity_id
_entity_poly.type
_entity_poly.pdbx_seq_one_letter_code
_entity_poly.pdbx_strand_id
1 'polypeptide(L)' 'IKSHYVIEVISEKFDRLDEEDQERTLIHELMHVPKTFSGALVPHNCFGKRIDNRAVEKIYRDYKNRLKDFE' A
#
# COMPACT_ATOMS: atom_id res chain seq x y z
N ILE A 1 -17.61 0.54 18.56
CA ILE A 1 -17.38 1.28 17.30
C ILE A 1 -16.38 0.48 16.47
N LYS A 2 -16.61 0.31 15.16
CA LYS A 2 -15.66 -0.38 14.27
C LYS A 2 -14.56 0.59 13.83
N SER A 3 -13.35 0.10 13.69
CA SER A 3 -12.21 0.89 13.20
C SER A 3 -12.36 1.19 11.71
N HIS A 4 -11.90 2.36 11.29
CA HIS A 4 -11.88 2.81 9.90
C HIS A 4 -10.51 3.40 9.58
N TYR A 5 -10.08 3.29 8.33
CA TYR A 5 -8.82 3.85 7.82
C TYR A 5 -9.14 4.71 6.61
N VAL A 6 -8.49 5.86 6.51
CA VAL A 6 -8.61 6.79 5.37
C VAL A 6 -7.20 7.01 4.84
N ILE A 7 -7.04 6.94 3.52
CA ILE A 7 -5.81 7.34 2.83
C ILE A 7 -6.07 8.74 2.27
N GLU A 8 -5.30 9.71 2.72
CA GLU A 8 -5.36 11.09 2.24
C GLU A 8 -4.11 11.37 1.40
N VAL A 9 -4.29 11.96 0.22
CA VAL A 9 -3.20 12.31 -0.68
C VAL A 9 -3.08 13.82 -0.82
N ILE A 10 -1.83 14.30 -0.94
CA ILE A 10 -1.52 15.69 -1.27
C ILE A 10 -1.44 15.78 -2.79
N SER A 11 -2.48 16.33 -3.42
CA SER A 11 -2.64 16.41 -4.88
C SER A 11 -1.40 16.98 -5.58
N GLU A 12 -0.77 18.04 -5.03
CA GLU A 12 0.40 18.68 -5.64
C GLU A 12 1.63 17.77 -5.75
N LYS A 13 1.67 16.67 -4.98
CA LYS A 13 2.73 15.67 -5.02
C LYS A 13 2.29 14.39 -5.72
N PHE A 14 1.12 13.87 -5.35
CA PHE A 14 0.63 12.58 -5.81
C PHE A 14 0.26 12.61 -7.29
N ASP A 15 -0.42 13.67 -7.74
CA ASP A 15 -0.93 13.76 -9.11
C ASP A 15 0.20 13.99 -10.14
N ARG A 16 1.41 14.33 -9.68
CA ARG A 16 2.61 14.47 -10.53
C ARG A 16 3.37 13.15 -10.72
N LEU A 17 3.06 12.13 -9.93
CA LEU A 17 3.63 10.81 -10.11
C LEU A 17 3.03 10.15 -11.35
N ASP A 18 3.81 9.29 -12.02
CA ASP A 18 3.24 8.41 -13.03
C ASP A 18 2.33 7.36 -12.38
N GLU A 19 1.51 6.69 -13.20
CA GLU A 19 0.52 5.73 -12.71
C GLU A 19 1.16 4.60 -11.89
N GLU A 20 2.33 4.11 -12.30
CA GLU A 20 3.00 3.03 -11.58
C GLU A 20 3.51 3.50 -10.21
N ASP A 21 4.04 4.72 -10.11
CA ASP A 21 4.50 5.30 -8.86
C ASP A 21 3.35 5.70 -7.93
N GLN A 22 2.20 6.10 -8.49
CA GLN A 22 0.96 6.24 -7.72
C GLN A 22 0.53 4.90 -7.13
N GLU A 23 0.51 3.83 -7.93
CA GLU A 23 0.15 2.49 -7.48
C GLU A 23 1.11 1.99 -6.39
N ARG A 24 2.43 2.15 -6.56
CA ARG A 24 3.44 1.81 -5.53
C ARG A 24 3.24 2.59 -4.24
N THR A 25 2.94 3.89 -4.34
CA THR A 25 2.67 4.76 -3.18
C THR A 25 1.42 4.28 -2.43
N LEU A 26 0.33 4.01 -3.14
CA LEU A 26 -0.90 3.49 -2.53
C LEU A 26 -0.68 2.12 -1.88
N ILE A 27 0.11 1.24 -2.51
CA ILE A 27 0.51 -0.04 -1.93
C ILE A 27 1.26 0.17 -0.62
N HIS A 28 2.20 1.12 -0.54
CA HIS A 28 2.92 1.44 0.69
C HIS A 28 1.98 1.82 1.83
N GLU A 29 1.04 2.73 1.57
CA GLU A 29 0.08 3.17 2.59
C GLU A 29 -0.88 2.04 3.00
N LEU A 30 -1.32 1.21 2.04
CA LEU A 30 -2.15 0.04 2.33
C LEU A 30 -1.43 -1.01 3.17
N MET A 31 -0.11 -1.16 3.02
CA MET A 31 0.69 -2.08 3.84
C MET A 31 0.70 -1.70 5.33
N HIS A 32 0.44 -0.43 5.66
CA HIS A 32 0.29 0.02 7.03
C HIS A 32 -1.04 -0.41 7.68
N VAL A 33 -2.04 -0.83 6.91
CA VAL A 33 -3.32 -1.29 7.44
C VAL A 33 -3.20 -2.76 7.90
N PRO A 34 -3.41 -3.07 9.19
CA PRO A 34 -3.33 -4.44 9.67
C PRO A 34 -4.50 -5.28 9.15
N LYS A 35 -4.23 -6.53 8.79
CA LYS A 35 -5.26 -7.50 8.36
C LYS A 35 -6.40 -7.68 9.36
N THR A 36 -6.16 -7.44 10.64
CA THR A 36 -7.13 -7.55 11.72
C THR A 36 -8.05 -6.34 11.84
N PHE A 37 -7.80 -5.24 11.10
CA PHE A 37 -8.53 -3.98 11.22
C PHE A 37 -8.66 -3.49 12.68
N SER A 38 -7.59 -3.68 13.47
CA SER A 38 -7.62 -3.42 14.91
C SER A 38 -7.71 -1.94 15.30
N GLY A 39 -7.50 -1.01 14.37
CA GLY A 39 -7.43 0.44 14.61
C GLY A 39 -6.02 0.99 14.82
N ALA A 40 -5.01 0.13 14.93
CA ALA A 40 -3.60 0.53 14.93
C ALA A 40 -3.01 0.55 13.51
N LEU A 41 -1.82 1.14 13.34
CA LEU A 41 -1.03 1.04 12.10
C LEU A 41 0.12 0.05 12.29
N VAL A 42 0.42 -0.72 11.25
CA VAL A 42 1.60 -1.60 11.19
C VAL A 42 2.82 -0.70 11.01
N PRO A 43 3.82 -0.71 11.90
CA PRO A 43 5.02 0.11 11.69
C PRO A 43 5.90 -0.50 10.59
N HIS A 44 6.84 0.30 10.04
CA HIS A 44 7.73 -0.16 8.97
C HIS A 44 8.52 -1.42 9.34
N ASN A 45 8.83 -1.64 10.62
CA ASN A 45 9.50 -2.84 11.10
C ASN A 45 8.67 -3.49 12.22
N CYS A 46 8.12 -4.68 11.96
CA CYS A 46 7.28 -5.37 12.94
C CYS A 46 7.23 -6.88 12.70
N PHE A 47 7.38 -7.69 13.76
CA PHE A 47 7.20 -9.15 13.70
C PHE A 47 7.93 -9.85 12.52
N GLY A 48 9.17 -9.44 12.22
CA GLY A 48 9.97 -9.98 11.12
C GLY A 48 9.53 -9.52 9.71
N LYS A 49 8.54 -8.61 9.62
CA LYS A 49 8.12 -7.96 8.38
C LYS A 49 8.70 -6.56 8.29
N ARG A 50 9.00 -6.17 7.06
CA ARG A 50 9.45 -4.82 6.73
C ARG A 50 8.58 -4.24 5.61
N ILE A 51 8.14 -3.01 5.79
CA ILE A 51 7.50 -2.21 4.75
C ILE A 51 8.62 -1.36 4.14
N ASP A 52 9.16 -1.83 3.02
CA ASP A 52 10.23 -1.17 2.26
C ASP A 52 9.95 -1.28 0.76
N ASN A 53 10.80 -0.65 -0.05
CA ASN A 53 10.67 -0.68 -1.51
C ASN A 53 10.65 -2.12 -2.06
N ARG A 54 11.39 -3.05 -1.46
CA ARG A 54 11.42 -4.45 -1.92
C ARG A 54 10.07 -5.14 -1.68
N ALA A 55 9.45 -4.90 -0.53
CA ALA A 55 8.14 -5.44 -0.19
C ALA A 55 7.03 -4.80 -1.03
N VAL A 56 7.11 -3.48 -1.26
CA VAL A 56 6.20 -2.76 -2.17
C VAL A 56 6.30 -3.34 -3.59
N GLU A 57 7.51 -3.45 -4.14
CA GLU A 57 7.74 -4.01 -5.48
C GLU A 57 7.22 -5.43 -5.64
N LYS A 58 7.37 -6.26 -4.60
CA LYS A 58 6.83 -7.62 -4.61
C LYS A 58 5.31 -7.59 -4.76
N ILE A 59 4.62 -6.78 -3.96
CA ILE A 59 3.14 -6.68 -4.01
C ILE A 59 2.69 -6.05 -5.32
N TYR A 60 3.39 -5.03 -5.81
CA TYR A 60 3.11 -4.38 -7.08
C TYR A 60 3.14 -5.36 -8.26
N ARG A 61 4.16 -6.23 -8.34
CA ARG A 61 4.25 -7.29 -9.35
C ARG A 61 3.10 -8.29 -9.23
N ASP A 62 2.78 -8.73 -8.01
CA ASP A 62 1.67 -9.65 -7.78
C ASP A 62 0.32 -9.03 -8.21
N TYR A 63 0.13 -7.72 -7.96
CA TYR A 63 -1.03 -6.96 -8.40
C TYR A 63 -1.12 -6.87 -9.94
N LYS A 64 -0.04 -6.46 -10.63
CA LYS A 64 -0.03 -6.38 -12.10
C LYS A 64 -0.23 -7.73 -12.77
N ASN A 65 0.31 -8.81 -12.20
CA ASN A 65 0.07 -10.16 -12.72
C ASN A 65 -1.40 -10.56 -12.61
N ARG A 66 -2.03 -10.27 -11.46
CA ARG A 66 -3.47 -10.55 -11.27
C ARG A 66 -4.35 -9.74 -12.22
N LEU A 67 -3.99 -8.49 -12.53
CA LEU A 67 -4.75 -7.70 -13.49
C LEU A 67 -4.79 -8.33 -14.89
N LYS A 68 -3.67 -8.91 -15.34
CA LYS A 68 -3.61 -9.63 -16.62
C LYS A 68 -4.50 -10.88 -16.66
N ASP A 69 -4.82 -11.47 -15.51
CA ASP A 69 -5.74 -12.62 -15.45
C ASP A 69 -7.20 -12.21 -15.71
N PHE A 70 -7.52 -10.90 -15.69
CA PHE A 70 -8.86 -10.36 -15.93
C PHE A 70 -9.03 -9.69 -17.31
N GLU A 71 -7.97 -9.65 -18.13
CA GLU A 71 -8.00 -9.21 -19.53
C GLU A 71 -8.21 -10.39 -20.49
#